data_AF-A0A9P4XUW0-F1
#
_entry.id   AF-A0A9P4XUW0-F1
#
_cell.length_a   1.000
_cell.length_b   1.000
_cell.length_c   1.000
_cell.angle_alpha   90.00
_cell.angle_beta   90.00
_cell.angle_gamma   90.00
#
_symmetry.space_group_name_H-M   'P 1'
#
loop_
_entity.id
_entity.type
_entity.pdbx_description
1 polymer ?
#
loop_
_entity_poly.entity_id
_entity_poly.type
_entity_poly.pdbx_seq_one_letter_code
_entity_poly.pdbx_strand_id
1 'polypeptide(L)'
;MQAAAQEEAAAALASIVPETQLHTETYQFPAERLRRRQMHADRIPLVLVACGSFSPLTFLHLRMFEMASDYAKTNTKFEIIGGFLSPVSSAYKKLGLAAAKHRIHMCTLAAEKTSDWVTCDPWEAIQPEYVPTAQVLDHFDHEINTVIGGCEDVHGNKQPVRIALLAGADLIQTMSTPGVWSEKDLDHILGNFGAFIIERTGTDIDEALAGLKQYQEKIHVIPQVIQNDVSSTKVRLMRKRDLSLRYIVPEPVIEYIQQNNLYQE
;
A
#
# COMPACT_ATOMS: atom_id res chain seq x y z
N MET A 1 -8.70 25.19 28.76
CA MET A 1 -9.55 24.31 27.94
C MET A 1 -8.91 23.96 26.60
N GLN A 2 -8.47 24.91 25.77
CA GLN A 2 -7.78 24.61 24.50
C GLN A 2 -6.44 23.89 24.64
N ALA A 3 -5.61 24.28 25.62
CA ALA A 3 -4.33 23.60 25.86
C ALA A 3 -4.50 22.14 26.32
N ALA A 4 -5.46 21.88 27.21
CA ALA A 4 -5.78 20.53 27.67
C ALA A 4 -6.37 19.65 26.56
N ALA A 5 -7.22 20.21 25.68
CA ALA A 5 -7.72 19.49 24.51
C ALA A 5 -6.63 19.21 23.46
N GLN A 6 -5.62 20.08 23.34
CA GLN A 6 -4.45 19.85 22.50
C GLN A 6 -3.50 18.81 23.11
N GLU A 7 -3.33 18.79 24.43
CA GLU A 7 -2.57 17.76 25.15
C GLU A 7 -3.25 16.40 25.09
N GLU A 8 -4.57 16.36 25.23
CA GLU A 8 -5.38 15.14 25.15
C GLU A 8 -5.47 14.61 23.71
N ALA A 9 -5.50 15.48 22.70
CA ALA A 9 -5.37 15.10 21.29
C ALA A 9 -3.93 14.65 20.93
N ALA A 10 -2.90 15.30 21.48
CA ALA A 10 -1.51 14.87 21.32
C ALA A 10 -1.23 13.54 22.04
N ALA A 11 -1.87 13.29 23.19
CA ALA A 11 -1.82 12.02 23.91
C ALA A 11 -2.67 10.93 23.24
N ALA A 12 -3.79 11.27 22.59
CA ALA A 12 -4.56 10.33 21.76
C ALA A 12 -3.88 9.98 20.43
N LEU A 13 -2.94 10.82 19.99
CA LEU A 13 -2.00 10.56 18.89
C LEU A 13 -0.68 9.94 19.37
N ALA A 14 -0.52 9.66 20.67
CA ALA A 14 0.60 8.87 21.18
C ALA A 14 0.64 7.57 20.40
N SER A 15 1.74 7.42 19.66
CA SER A 15 2.00 6.48 18.57
C SER A 15 1.01 5.32 18.44
N ILE A 16 0.07 5.44 17.50
CA ILE A 16 -0.78 4.32 17.08
C ILE A 16 0.04 3.05 16.79
N VAL A 17 1.26 3.23 16.30
CA VAL A 17 2.28 2.18 16.21
C VAL A 17 3.25 2.36 17.38
N PRO A 18 3.27 1.48 18.39
CA PRO A 18 4.28 1.55 19.46
C PRO A 18 5.68 1.67 18.86
N GLU A 19 6.57 2.51 19.40
CA GLU A 19 7.96 2.62 18.91
C GLU A 19 8.66 1.25 18.83
N THR A 20 8.25 0.31 19.68
CA THR A 20 8.71 -1.07 19.64
C THR A 20 8.42 -1.77 18.31
N GLN A 21 7.36 -1.45 17.57
CA GLN A 21 7.12 -2.06 16.25
C GLN A 21 7.93 -1.43 15.10
N LEU A 22 8.78 -0.43 15.40
CA LEU A 22 9.68 0.19 14.42
C LEU A 22 11.07 -0.45 14.36
N HIS A 23 11.26 -1.58 15.06
CA HIS A 23 12.50 -2.35 15.07
C HIS A 23 12.26 -3.78 14.60
N THR A 24 13.23 -4.36 13.90
CA THR A 24 13.13 -5.70 13.30
C THR A 24 12.95 -6.80 14.35
N GLU A 25 13.57 -6.67 15.53
CA GLU A 25 13.52 -7.65 16.62
C GLU A 25 12.15 -7.76 17.30
N THR A 26 11.34 -6.72 17.20
CA THR A 26 10.06 -6.56 17.89
C THR A 26 8.90 -6.39 16.90
N TYR A 27 9.18 -6.60 15.62
CA TYR A 27 8.20 -6.62 14.54
C TYR A 27 7.14 -7.72 14.77
N GLN A 28 5.89 -7.39 14.44
CA GLN A 28 4.79 -8.34 14.39
C GLN A 28 3.97 -8.06 13.12
N PHE A 29 3.62 -9.12 12.40
CA PHE A 29 2.79 -9.01 11.21
C PHE A 29 1.37 -8.50 11.57
N PRO A 30 0.92 -7.36 11.02
CA PRO A 30 -0.29 -6.70 11.48
C PRO A 30 -1.54 -7.29 10.79
N ALA A 31 -1.96 -8.44 11.30
CA ALA A 31 -3.02 -9.24 10.70
C ALA A 31 -4.43 -8.96 11.27
N GLU A 32 -4.62 -7.89 12.03
CA GLU A 32 -5.88 -7.59 12.73
C GLU A 32 -7.06 -7.32 11.79
N ARG A 33 -6.81 -6.80 10.58
CA ARG A 33 -7.83 -6.60 9.53
C ARG A 33 -7.83 -7.68 8.45
N LEU A 34 -6.96 -8.68 8.56
CA LEU A 34 -6.94 -9.80 7.63
C LEU A 34 -8.08 -10.77 7.96
N ARG A 35 -9.07 -10.85 7.07
CA ARG A 35 -10.19 -11.75 7.23
C ARG A 35 -9.74 -13.20 7.10
N ARG A 36 -9.97 -14.00 8.14
CA ARG A 36 -9.51 -15.40 8.26
C ARG A 36 -10.41 -16.43 7.59
N ARG A 37 -11.60 -16.03 7.13
CA ARG A 37 -12.58 -16.92 6.50
C ARG A 37 -13.25 -16.26 5.31
N GLN A 38 -13.33 -16.99 4.20
CA GLN A 38 -14.04 -16.59 2.99
C GLN A 38 -15.56 -16.56 3.22
N MET A 39 -16.23 -15.68 2.49
CA MET A 39 -17.69 -15.62 2.44
C MET A 39 -18.26 -16.39 1.26
N HIS A 40 -17.45 -16.67 0.23
CA HIS A 40 -17.89 -17.25 -1.02
C HIS A 40 -17.09 -18.51 -1.39
N ALA A 41 -17.79 -19.64 -1.57
CA ALA A 41 -17.16 -20.95 -1.81
C ALA A 41 -16.47 -21.06 -3.18
N ASP A 42 -16.90 -20.27 -4.15
CA ASP A 42 -16.45 -20.29 -5.55
C ASP A 42 -15.38 -19.24 -5.86
N ARG A 43 -14.87 -18.56 -4.82
CA ARG A 43 -13.89 -17.48 -4.94
C ARG A 43 -12.53 -17.89 -4.41
N ILE A 44 -11.49 -17.26 -4.94
CA ILE A 44 -10.10 -17.41 -4.50
C ILE A 44 -9.77 -16.25 -3.55
N PRO A 45 -9.30 -16.50 -2.32
CA PRO A 45 -8.96 -15.43 -1.39
C PRO A 45 -7.75 -14.64 -1.91
N LEU A 46 -7.83 -13.32 -1.83
CA LEU A 46 -6.84 -12.38 -2.37
C LEU A 46 -6.48 -11.32 -1.35
N VAL A 47 -5.19 -11.04 -1.25
CA VAL A 47 -4.62 -9.89 -0.54
C VAL A 47 -3.91 -8.97 -1.52
N LEU A 48 -4.18 -7.67 -1.40
CA LEU A 48 -3.55 -6.62 -2.20
C LEU A 48 -2.44 -5.94 -1.39
N VAL A 49 -1.25 -5.83 -1.97
CA VAL A 49 -0.10 -5.17 -1.34
C VAL A 49 0.29 -3.96 -2.18
N ALA A 50 0.21 -2.76 -1.60
CA ALA A 50 0.69 -1.54 -2.23
C ALA A 50 2.04 -1.13 -1.65
N CYS A 51 3.12 -1.42 -2.36
CA CYS A 51 4.46 -0.91 -2.03
C CYS A 51 4.60 0.53 -2.53
N GLY A 52 5.14 1.42 -1.71
CA GLY A 52 5.25 2.82 -2.12
C GLY A 52 6.00 3.73 -1.17
N SER A 53 6.36 4.91 -1.67
CA SER A 53 6.99 5.92 -0.83
C SER A 53 6.05 6.44 0.26
N PHE A 54 4.78 6.71 -0.05
CA PHE A 54 3.80 7.30 0.88
C PHE A 54 4.33 8.53 1.64
N SER A 55 4.85 9.53 0.91
CA SER A 55 5.54 10.69 1.49
C SER A 55 4.91 12.02 1.07
N PRO A 56 3.69 12.36 1.53
CA PRO A 56 2.82 11.54 2.40
C PRO A 56 1.85 10.65 1.60
N LEU A 57 1.16 9.74 2.29
CA LEU A 57 -0.04 9.09 1.77
C LEU A 57 -1.14 10.13 1.48
N THR A 58 -2.02 9.82 0.52
CA THR A 58 -3.15 10.65 0.08
C THR A 58 -4.40 9.78 -0.08
N PHE A 59 -5.58 10.39 -0.23
CA PHE A 59 -6.81 9.63 -0.51
C PHE A 59 -6.73 8.84 -1.83
N LEU A 60 -5.89 9.25 -2.80
CA LEU A 60 -5.71 8.47 -4.03
C LEU A 60 -5.15 7.08 -3.73
N HIS A 61 -4.17 6.96 -2.82
CA HIS A 61 -3.59 5.67 -2.46
C HIS A 61 -4.64 4.72 -1.85
N LEU A 62 -5.49 5.24 -0.98
CA LEU A 62 -6.61 4.48 -0.40
C LEU A 62 -7.67 4.14 -1.46
N ARG A 63 -7.95 5.08 -2.38
CA ARG A 63 -8.90 4.87 -3.46
C ARG A 63 -8.47 3.73 -4.40
N MET A 64 -7.18 3.53 -4.60
CA MET A 64 -6.67 2.40 -5.40
C MET A 64 -7.13 1.05 -4.82
N PHE A 65 -7.17 0.90 -3.49
CA PHE A 65 -7.65 -0.33 -2.85
C PHE A 65 -9.13 -0.57 -3.12
N GLU A 66 -9.96 0.45 -2.97
CA GLU A 66 -11.40 0.37 -3.26
C GLU A 66 -11.67 0.03 -4.73
N MET A 67 -10.96 0.68 -5.65
CA MET A 67 -11.09 0.39 -7.08
C MET A 67 -10.68 -1.05 -7.43
N ALA A 68 -9.59 -1.54 -6.84
CA ALA A 68 -9.14 -2.91 -7.05
C ALA A 68 -10.08 -3.94 -6.41
N SER A 69 -10.67 -3.62 -5.25
CA SER A 69 -11.67 -4.45 -4.60
C SER A 69 -12.95 -4.58 -5.44
N ASP A 70 -13.46 -3.45 -5.94
CA ASP A 70 -14.61 -3.43 -6.85
C ASP A 70 -14.35 -4.27 -8.10
N TYR A 71 -13.21 -4.07 -8.76
CA TYR A 71 -12.82 -4.82 -9.94
C TYR A 71 -12.64 -6.32 -9.66
N ALA A 72 -11.95 -6.69 -8.57
CA ALA A 72 -11.77 -8.08 -8.19
C ALA A 72 -13.12 -8.78 -8.02
N LYS A 73 -14.09 -8.11 -7.37
CA LYS A 73 -15.44 -8.64 -7.14
C LYS A 73 -16.21 -8.86 -8.45
N THR A 74 -16.17 -7.90 -9.39
CA THR A 74 -17.02 -7.90 -10.59
C THR A 74 -16.40 -8.59 -11.80
N ASN A 75 -15.08 -8.57 -11.93
CA ASN A 75 -14.37 -8.98 -13.15
C ASN A 75 -13.48 -10.21 -12.98
N THR A 76 -13.32 -10.71 -11.76
CA THR A 76 -12.45 -11.86 -11.47
C THR A 76 -13.16 -12.90 -10.60
N LYS A 77 -12.46 -14.00 -10.30
CA LYS A 77 -12.89 -15.00 -9.29
C LYS A 77 -12.31 -14.73 -7.91
N PHE A 78 -11.69 -13.58 -7.69
CA PHE A 78 -11.08 -13.26 -6.41
C PHE A 78 -12.10 -12.74 -5.41
N GLU A 79 -11.79 -12.97 -4.15
CA GLU A 79 -12.44 -12.38 -2.98
C GLU A 79 -11.36 -11.70 -2.16
N ILE A 80 -11.45 -10.37 -2.02
CA ILE A 80 -10.52 -9.62 -1.18
C ILE A 80 -10.73 -10.02 0.28
N ILE A 81 -9.65 -10.33 0.98
CA ILE A 81 -9.66 -10.63 2.41
C ILE A 81 -8.76 -9.69 3.23
N GLY A 82 -7.97 -8.84 2.58
CA GLY A 82 -7.13 -7.84 3.24
C GLY A 82 -6.37 -6.97 2.24
N GLY A 83 -5.93 -5.80 2.70
CA GLY A 83 -5.09 -4.88 1.95
C GLY A 83 -3.97 -4.32 2.82
N PHE A 84 -2.76 -4.23 2.26
CA PHE A 84 -1.59 -3.75 2.99
C PHE A 84 -0.89 -2.59 2.28
N LEU A 85 -0.70 -1.50 3.01
CA LEU A 85 0.25 -0.45 2.65
C LEU A 85 1.64 -0.88 3.13
N SER A 86 2.62 -0.94 2.24
CA SER A 86 4.03 -1.24 2.58
C SER A 86 4.91 -0.03 2.27
N PRO A 87 5.23 0.82 3.27
CA PRO A 87 6.11 1.95 3.05
C PRO A 87 7.54 1.50 2.73
N VAL A 88 8.14 2.10 1.70
CA VAL A 88 9.50 1.76 1.27
C VAL A 88 10.53 2.03 2.37
N SER A 89 11.63 1.26 2.42
CA SER A 89 12.78 1.57 3.27
C SER A 89 13.35 2.97 3.01
N SER A 90 13.85 3.61 4.07
CA SER A 90 14.62 4.87 3.94
C SER A 90 15.92 4.69 3.14
N ALA A 91 16.43 3.46 2.99
CA ALA A 91 17.57 3.13 2.15
C ALA A 91 17.32 3.39 0.65
N TYR A 92 16.06 3.59 0.22
CA TYR A 92 15.69 3.95 -1.15
C TYR A 92 16.27 5.31 -1.62
N LYS A 93 16.76 6.16 -0.70
CA LYS A 93 17.47 7.43 -0.98
C LYS A 93 16.78 8.38 -1.96
N LYS A 94 15.45 8.29 -2.10
CA LYS A 94 14.66 9.18 -2.96
C LYS A 94 14.66 10.60 -2.42
N LEU A 95 14.86 11.59 -3.30
CA LEU A 95 14.84 13.01 -2.94
C LEU A 95 13.49 13.41 -2.33
N GLY A 96 13.52 14.08 -1.18
CA GLY A 96 12.32 14.54 -0.48
C GLY A 96 11.51 13.44 0.22
N LEU A 97 12.08 12.24 0.40
CA LEU A 97 11.48 11.16 1.16
C LEU A 97 11.55 11.46 2.66
N ALA A 98 10.40 11.56 3.32
CA ALA A 98 10.35 11.67 4.78
C ALA A 98 10.91 10.41 5.45
N ALA A 99 11.43 10.55 6.67
CA ALA A 99 11.92 9.42 7.45
C ALA A 99 10.85 8.32 7.58
N ALA A 100 11.26 7.04 7.52
CA ALA A 100 10.36 5.88 7.55
C ALA A 100 9.35 5.94 8.70
N LYS A 101 9.79 6.30 9.91
CA LYS A 101 8.91 6.44 11.09
C LYS A 101 7.69 7.32 10.82
N HIS A 102 7.86 8.46 10.14
CA HIS A 102 6.75 9.38 9.86
C HIS A 102 5.78 8.78 8.85
N ARG A 103 6.31 8.11 7.83
CA ARG A 103 5.50 7.51 6.75
C ARG A 103 4.70 6.32 7.27
N ILE A 104 5.29 5.47 8.12
CA ILE A 104 4.59 4.40 8.82
C ILE A 104 3.44 4.98 9.65
N HIS A 105 3.69 6.02 10.45
CA HIS A 105 2.65 6.66 11.26
C HIS A 105 1.53 7.23 10.39
N MET A 106 1.85 7.98 9.33
CA MET A 106 0.85 8.54 8.43
C MET A 106 0.03 7.46 7.71
N CYS A 107 0.67 6.37 7.27
CA CYS A 107 -0.04 5.24 6.67
C CYS A 107 -0.96 4.54 7.67
N THR A 108 -0.49 4.33 8.89
CA THR A 108 -1.28 3.67 9.94
C THR A 108 -2.47 4.53 10.36
N LEU A 109 -2.25 5.84 10.60
CA LEU A 109 -3.32 6.81 10.87
C LEU A 109 -4.39 6.82 9.78
N ALA A 110 -3.96 6.84 8.51
CA ALA A 110 -4.88 6.83 7.40
C ALA A 110 -5.68 5.53 7.34
N ALA A 111 -4.98 4.38 7.34
CA ALA A 111 -5.61 3.07 7.29
C ALA A 111 -6.61 2.88 8.44
N GLU A 112 -6.21 3.18 9.67
CA GLU A 112 -7.05 2.96 10.85
C GLU A 112 -8.26 3.86 10.97
N LYS A 113 -8.14 5.12 10.57
CA LYS A 113 -9.23 6.08 10.73
C LYS A 113 -10.19 6.09 9.55
N THR A 114 -9.86 5.43 8.44
CA THR A 114 -10.64 5.54 7.20
C THR A 114 -10.96 4.22 6.51
N SER A 115 -10.40 3.08 6.95
CA SER A 115 -10.66 1.76 6.38
C SER A 115 -10.87 0.70 7.46
N ASP A 116 -11.70 -0.29 7.13
CA ASP A 116 -11.97 -1.48 7.93
C ASP A 116 -11.20 -2.72 7.46
N TRP A 117 -10.56 -2.68 6.28
CA TRP A 117 -9.89 -3.83 5.67
C TRP A 117 -8.44 -3.57 5.19
N VAL A 118 -7.98 -2.32 5.24
CA VAL A 118 -6.60 -1.93 4.91
C VAL A 118 -5.79 -1.69 6.19
N THR A 119 -4.56 -2.18 6.23
CA THR A 119 -3.60 -1.99 7.32
C THR A 119 -2.23 -1.54 6.76
N CYS A 120 -1.39 -0.90 7.59
CA CYS A 120 -0.01 -0.59 7.25
C CYS A 120 0.92 -1.67 7.81
N ASP A 121 1.77 -2.26 6.98
CA ASP A 121 2.87 -3.13 7.42
C ASP A 121 4.20 -2.34 7.43
N PRO A 122 4.87 -2.18 8.58
CA PRO A 122 6.14 -1.48 8.66
C PRO A 122 7.35 -2.30 8.20
N TRP A 123 7.22 -3.61 7.93
CA TRP A 123 8.34 -4.54 7.76
C TRP A 123 9.38 -4.07 6.74
N GLU A 124 8.95 -3.65 5.55
CA GLU A 124 9.85 -3.14 4.50
C GLU A 124 10.59 -1.87 4.98
N ALA A 125 9.85 -0.99 5.65
CA ALA A 125 10.32 0.33 6.06
C ALA A 125 11.40 0.28 7.14
N ILE A 126 11.37 -0.76 7.99
CA ILE A 126 12.26 -0.95 9.14
C ILE A 126 13.50 -1.79 8.80
N GLN A 127 13.60 -2.34 7.58
CA GLN A 127 14.81 -3.05 7.17
C GLN A 127 16.02 -2.09 7.06
N PRO A 128 17.22 -2.55 7.47
CA PRO A 128 18.42 -1.73 7.43
C PRO A 128 18.88 -1.40 5.99
N GLU A 129 18.54 -2.25 5.04
CA GLU A 129 18.88 -2.11 3.62
C GLU A 129 17.63 -1.96 2.75
N TYR A 130 17.84 -1.63 1.47
CA TYR A 130 16.75 -1.59 0.50
C TYR A 130 16.26 -3.01 0.20
N VAL A 131 14.95 -3.20 0.22
CA VAL A 131 14.30 -4.49 -0.07
C VAL A 131 13.62 -4.39 -1.44
N PRO A 132 13.98 -5.25 -2.41
CA PRO A 132 13.26 -5.35 -3.68
C PRO A 132 11.80 -5.75 -3.46
N THR A 133 10.88 -5.20 -4.26
CA THR A 133 9.44 -5.50 -4.17
C THR A 133 9.14 -7.00 -4.24
N ALA A 134 9.91 -7.78 -5.00
CA ALA A 134 9.83 -9.24 -5.05
C ALA A 134 9.91 -9.87 -3.64
N GLN A 135 10.89 -9.45 -2.85
CA GLN A 135 11.10 -9.97 -1.48
C GLN A 135 10.04 -9.46 -0.50
N VAL A 136 9.49 -8.26 -0.73
CA VAL A 136 8.36 -7.76 0.04
C VAL A 136 7.13 -8.65 -0.17
N LEU A 137 6.84 -9.04 -1.42
CA LEU A 137 5.72 -9.94 -1.71
C LEU A 137 5.96 -11.34 -1.14
N ASP A 138 7.20 -11.84 -1.16
CA ASP A 138 7.58 -13.10 -0.50
C ASP A 138 7.33 -13.07 1.01
N HIS A 139 7.65 -11.94 1.66
CA HIS A 139 7.36 -11.75 3.08
C HIS A 139 5.86 -11.86 3.38
N PHE A 140 5.01 -11.16 2.62
CA PHE A 140 3.56 -11.26 2.79
C PHE A 140 3.04 -12.68 2.53
N ASP A 141 3.54 -13.36 1.49
CA ASP A 141 3.16 -14.75 1.22
C ASP A 141 3.56 -15.69 2.36
N HIS A 142 4.78 -15.53 2.89
CA HIS A 142 5.26 -16.31 4.01
C HIS A 142 4.40 -16.09 5.28
N GLU A 143 4.20 -14.84 5.69
CA GLU A 143 3.41 -14.53 6.88
C GLU A 143 1.97 -15.05 6.75
N ILE A 144 1.34 -14.87 5.59
CA ILE A 144 -0.08 -15.22 5.41
C ILE A 144 -0.27 -16.72 5.16
N ASN A 145 0.51 -17.34 4.28
CA ASN A 145 0.30 -18.72 3.88
C ASN A 145 1.08 -19.72 4.73
N THR A 146 2.23 -19.34 5.29
CA THR A 146 3.08 -20.23 6.10
C THR A 146 2.85 -20.04 7.60
N VAL A 147 3.00 -18.81 8.12
CA VAL A 147 2.90 -18.54 9.57
C VAL A 147 1.45 -18.62 10.05
N ILE A 148 0.54 -17.97 9.33
CA ILE A 148 -0.90 -17.97 9.61
C ILE A 148 -1.59 -19.25 9.12
N GLY A 149 -1.11 -19.85 8.02
CA GLY A 149 -1.73 -21.02 7.40
C GLY A 149 -2.89 -20.73 6.44
N GLY A 150 -2.93 -19.53 5.84
CA GLY A 150 -3.89 -19.13 4.83
C GLY A 150 -5.25 -18.64 5.36
N CYS A 151 -6.31 -18.89 4.59
CA CYS A 151 -7.69 -18.49 4.89
C CYS A 151 -8.60 -19.72 4.91
N GLU A 152 -9.60 -19.76 5.78
CA GLU A 152 -10.60 -20.83 5.78
C GLU A 152 -11.65 -20.59 4.69
N ASP A 153 -12.02 -21.63 3.95
CA ASP A 153 -13.19 -21.59 3.08
C ASP A 153 -14.51 -21.63 3.89
N VAL A 154 -15.64 -21.59 3.19
CA VAL A 154 -16.97 -21.66 3.83
C VAL A 154 -17.22 -22.97 4.57
N HIS A 155 -16.45 -24.03 4.27
CA HIS A 155 -16.54 -25.35 4.88
C HIS A 155 -15.50 -25.56 6.01
N GLY A 156 -14.60 -24.59 6.23
CA GLY A 156 -13.56 -24.65 7.25
C GLY A 156 -12.25 -25.29 6.79
N ASN A 157 -12.07 -25.59 5.50
CA ASN A 157 -10.78 -26.08 5.00
C ASN A 157 -9.83 -24.90 4.79
N LYS A 158 -8.54 -25.09 5.07
CA LYS A 158 -7.52 -24.08 4.79
C LYS A 158 -7.28 -23.97 3.28
N GLN A 159 -7.29 -22.74 2.78
CA GLN A 159 -7.02 -22.35 1.42
C GLN A 159 -5.83 -21.40 1.37
N PRO A 160 -4.91 -21.57 0.39
CA PRO A 160 -3.86 -20.60 0.16
C PRO A 160 -4.46 -19.27 -0.30
N VAL A 161 -3.95 -18.18 0.25
CA VAL A 161 -4.31 -16.80 -0.10
C VAL A 161 -3.40 -16.34 -1.22
N ARG A 162 -3.99 -15.82 -2.30
CA ARG A 162 -3.21 -15.20 -3.36
C ARG A 162 -2.74 -13.82 -2.92
N ILE A 163 -1.46 -13.52 -3.11
CA ILE A 163 -0.89 -12.19 -2.93
C ILE A 163 -0.76 -11.53 -4.31
N ALA A 164 -1.12 -10.25 -4.43
CA ALA A 164 -0.92 -9.48 -5.65
C ALA A 164 -0.46 -8.05 -5.35
N LEU A 165 0.39 -7.52 -6.24
CA LEU A 165 0.84 -6.14 -6.17
C LEU A 165 -0.29 -5.19 -6.60
N LEU A 166 -0.53 -4.12 -5.82
CA LEU A 166 -1.43 -3.04 -6.19
C LEU A 166 -0.61 -1.78 -6.48
N ALA A 167 -0.72 -1.24 -7.69
CA ALA A 167 0.05 -0.08 -8.10
C ALA A 167 -0.71 0.83 -9.08
N GLY A 168 -0.22 2.06 -9.25
CA GLY A 168 -0.63 2.93 -10.35
C GLY A 168 0.14 2.62 -11.63
N ALA A 169 -0.39 3.06 -12.77
CA ALA A 169 0.20 2.86 -14.09
C ALA A 169 1.64 3.41 -14.24
N ASP A 170 2.03 4.40 -13.43
CA ASP A 170 3.43 4.87 -13.40
C ASP A 170 4.42 3.74 -13.09
N LEU A 171 4.05 2.79 -12.21
CA LEU A 171 4.92 1.67 -11.86
C LEU A 171 5.06 0.68 -13.02
N ILE A 172 3.95 0.33 -13.69
CA ILE A 172 3.99 -0.63 -14.80
C ILE A 172 4.82 -0.08 -15.97
N GLN A 173 4.78 1.24 -16.19
CA GLN A 173 5.62 1.88 -17.19
C GLN A 173 7.11 1.69 -16.86
N THR A 174 7.52 1.85 -15.60
CA THR A 174 8.92 1.56 -15.20
C THR A 174 9.28 0.09 -15.36
N MET A 175 8.34 -0.83 -15.08
CA MET A 175 8.55 -2.28 -15.25
C MET A 175 8.73 -2.66 -16.72
N SER A 176 8.06 -1.95 -17.64
CA SER A 176 8.24 -2.13 -19.08
C SER A 176 9.52 -1.48 -19.64
N THR A 177 10.20 -0.63 -18.86
CA THR A 177 11.40 0.08 -19.30
C THR A 177 12.65 -0.80 -19.14
N PRO A 178 13.38 -1.12 -20.23
CA PRO A 178 14.56 -1.99 -20.15
C PRO A 178 15.63 -1.46 -19.18
N GLY A 179 16.19 -2.35 -18.36
CA GLY A 179 17.28 -2.05 -17.44
C GLY A 179 16.89 -1.35 -16.13
N VAL A 180 15.61 -1.02 -15.93
CA VAL A 180 15.12 -0.45 -14.66
C VAL A 180 14.83 -1.54 -13.63
N TRP A 181 14.28 -2.66 -14.08
CA TRP A 181 13.98 -3.83 -13.27
C TRP A 181 14.81 -5.03 -13.73
N SER A 182 15.18 -5.89 -12.79
CA SER A 182 15.78 -7.18 -13.16
C SER A 182 14.70 -8.09 -13.75
N GLU A 183 15.04 -8.85 -14.80
CA GLU A 183 14.10 -9.79 -15.42
C GLU A 183 13.61 -10.83 -14.40
N LYS A 184 14.51 -11.30 -13.53
CA LYS A 184 14.19 -12.23 -12.44
C LYS A 184 13.14 -11.65 -11.49
N ASP A 185 13.26 -10.39 -11.09
CA ASP A 185 12.27 -9.76 -10.21
C ASP A 185 10.94 -9.54 -10.94
N LEU A 186 10.96 -9.19 -12.23
CA LEU A 186 9.73 -9.06 -13.03
C LEU A 186 9.02 -10.41 -13.17
N ASP A 187 9.74 -11.48 -13.50
CA ASP A 187 9.21 -12.84 -13.57
C ASP A 187 8.62 -13.26 -12.22
N HIS A 188 9.28 -12.92 -11.12
CA HIS A 188 8.80 -13.26 -9.79
C HIS A 188 7.54 -12.46 -9.42
N ILE A 189 7.57 -11.13 -9.58
CA ILE A 189 6.45 -10.24 -9.23
C ILE A 189 5.24 -10.51 -10.13
N LEU A 190 5.40 -10.41 -11.45
CA LEU A 190 4.28 -10.48 -12.40
C LEU A 190 3.93 -11.93 -12.77
N GLY A 191 4.91 -12.83 -12.74
CA GLY A 191 4.71 -14.25 -13.00
C GLY A 191 4.17 -15.01 -11.81
N ASN A 192 4.63 -14.80 -10.57
CA ASN A 192 4.14 -15.60 -9.44
C ASN A 192 2.94 -14.96 -8.74
N PHE A 193 3.00 -13.65 -8.48
CA PHE A 193 1.96 -12.94 -7.74
C PHE A 193 0.90 -12.35 -8.70
N GLY A 194 1.36 -11.59 -9.69
CA GLY A 194 0.52 -10.76 -10.55
C GLY A 194 0.30 -9.37 -9.97
N ALA A 195 -0.42 -8.51 -10.70
CA ALA A 195 -0.60 -7.12 -10.33
C ALA A 195 -1.99 -6.58 -10.69
N PHE A 196 -2.49 -5.67 -9.86
CA PHE A 196 -3.65 -4.82 -10.09
C PHE A 196 -3.14 -3.40 -10.35
N ILE A 197 -3.35 -2.91 -11.58
CA ILE A 197 -2.78 -1.66 -12.05
C ILE A 197 -3.89 -0.66 -12.29
N ILE A 198 -3.90 0.43 -11.52
CA ILE A 198 -4.84 1.53 -11.70
C ILE A 198 -4.33 2.46 -12.80
N GLU A 199 -5.11 2.64 -13.87
CA GLU A 199 -4.78 3.57 -14.94
C GLU A 199 -4.58 4.99 -14.40
N ARG A 200 -3.74 5.79 -15.07
CA ARG A 200 -3.52 7.20 -14.72
C ARG A 200 -3.52 8.06 -15.97
N THR A 201 -3.99 9.29 -15.82
CA THR A 201 -3.92 10.28 -16.91
C THR A 201 -2.47 10.53 -17.29
N GLY A 202 -2.15 10.37 -18.58
CA GLY A 202 -0.82 10.61 -19.14
C GLY A 202 0.10 9.39 -19.16
N THR A 203 -0.38 8.21 -18.75
CA THR A 203 0.35 6.94 -18.94
C THR A 203 -0.20 6.18 -20.14
N ASP A 204 0.67 5.82 -21.08
CA ASP A 204 0.32 4.90 -22.17
C ASP A 204 0.39 3.46 -21.65
N ILE A 205 -0.77 2.95 -21.22
CA ILE A 205 -0.87 1.61 -20.64
C ILE A 205 -0.66 0.52 -21.69
N ASP A 206 -1.09 0.77 -22.93
CA ASP A 206 -1.01 -0.20 -24.01
C ASP A 206 0.46 -0.42 -24.42
N GLU A 207 1.25 0.65 -24.52
CA GLU A 207 2.68 0.56 -24.75
C GLU A 207 3.39 -0.21 -23.62
N ALA A 208 3.08 0.12 -22.36
CA ALA A 208 3.68 -0.56 -21.21
C ALA A 208 3.34 -2.07 -21.18
N LEU A 209 2.10 -2.43 -21.49
CA LEU A 209 1.66 -3.82 -21.56
C LEU A 209 2.27 -4.57 -22.74
N ALA A 210 2.54 -3.92 -23.87
CA ALA A 210 3.21 -4.54 -25.00
C ALA A 210 4.61 -5.07 -24.60
N GLY A 211 5.33 -4.32 -23.75
CA GLY A 211 6.61 -4.75 -23.18
C GLY A 211 6.51 -5.87 -22.13
N LEU A 212 5.31 -6.12 -21.61
CA LEU A 212 5.04 -7.10 -20.54
C LEU A 212 4.05 -8.19 -20.97
N LYS A 213 3.92 -8.41 -22.29
CA LYS A 213 2.91 -9.29 -22.90
C LYS A 213 2.90 -10.70 -22.31
N GLN A 214 4.06 -11.23 -21.91
CA GLN A 214 4.17 -12.57 -21.31
C GLN A 214 3.43 -12.70 -19.96
N TYR A 215 3.14 -11.59 -19.28
CA TYR A 215 2.43 -11.57 -18.00
C TYR A 215 0.99 -11.06 -18.11
N GLN A 216 0.48 -10.80 -19.31
CA GLN A 216 -0.81 -10.11 -19.52
C GLN A 216 -1.99 -10.75 -18.76
N GLU A 217 -2.01 -12.07 -18.61
CA GLU A 217 -3.08 -12.80 -17.90
C GLU A 217 -3.06 -12.59 -16.38
N LYS A 218 -1.95 -12.10 -15.84
CA LYS A 218 -1.74 -11.84 -14.41
C LYS A 218 -1.71 -10.34 -14.09
N ILE A 219 -1.88 -9.49 -15.09
CA ILE A 219 -1.98 -8.04 -14.94
C ILE A 219 -3.44 -7.63 -15.14
N HIS A 220 -4.05 -7.14 -14.07
CA HIS A 220 -5.42 -6.65 -14.04
C HIS A 220 -5.40 -5.12 -14.14
N VAL A 221 -5.64 -4.57 -15.33
CA VAL A 221 -5.73 -3.13 -15.53
C VAL A 221 -7.14 -2.62 -15.18
N ILE A 222 -7.18 -1.55 -14.38
CA ILE A 222 -8.40 -0.99 -13.82
C ILE A 222 -8.53 0.47 -14.25
N PRO A 223 -9.51 0.79 -15.11
CA PRO A 223 -9.78 2.15 -15.54
C PRO A 223 -10.24 3.06 -14.40
N GLN A 224 -9.79 4.31 -14.39
CA GLN A 224 -10.32 5.35 -13.51
C GLN A 224 -11.60 5.94 -14.10
N VAL A 225 -12.75 5.64 -13.49
CA VAL A 225 -14.03 6.29 -13.84
C VAL A 225 -14.02 7.78 -13.49
N ILE A 226 -13.44 8.12 -12.33
CA ILE A 226 -13.22 9.50 -11.89
C ILE A 226 -11.72 9.73 -11.86
N GLN A 227 -11.24 10.67 -12.67
CA GLN A 227 -9.83 11.00 -12.72
C GLN A 227 -9.40 11.72 -11.44
N ASN A 228 -8.48 11.10 -10.70
CA ASN A 228 -7.83 11.72 -9.55
C ASN A 228 -6.31 11.64 -9.74
N ASP A 229 -5.69 12.80 -9.96
CA ASP A 229 -4.27 12.94 -10.27
C ASP A 229 -3.46 13.52 -9.09
N VAL A 230 -4.00 13.41 -7.87
CA VAL A 230 -3.33 13.84 -6.64
C VAL A 230 -2.09 12.97 -6.39
N SER A 231 -0.91 13.59 -6.49
CA SER A 231 0.37 12.96 -6.16
C SER A 231 0.95 13.51 -4.86
N SER A 232 1.74 12.71 -4.15
CA SER A 232 2.46 13.17 -2.95
C SER A 232 3.37 14.37 -3.26
N THR A 233 3.90 14.47 -4.48
CA THR A 233 4.70 15.63 -4.93
C THR A 233 3.86 16.91 -4.95
N LYS A 234 2.64 16.87 -5.48
CA LYS A 234 1.71 18.02 -5.43
C LYS A 234 1.35 18.37 -3.98
N VAL A 235 1.12 17.37 -3.13
CA VAL A 235 0.83 17.58 -1.70
C VAL A 235 2.00 18.27 -0.98
N ARG A 236 3.25 17.82 -1.17
CA ARG A 236 4.42 18.49 -0.58
C ARG A 236 4.55 19.93 -1.08
N LEU A 237 4.32 20.19 -2.37
CA LEU A 237 4.33 21.54 -2.93
C LEU A 237 3.24 22.44 -2.32
N MET A 238 2.03 21.91 -2.14
CA MET A 238 0.94 22.62 -1.47
C MET A 238 1.30 22.97 -0.04
N ARG A 239 1.88 22.01 0.71
CA ARG A 239 2.33 22.24 2.09
C ARG A 239 3.39 23.34 2.17
N LYS A 240 4.39 23.31 1.28
CA LYS A 240 5.44 24.33 1.17
C LYS A 240 4.90 25.73 0.84
N ARG A 241 3.75 25.81 0.16
CA ARG A 241 3.05 27.06 -0.19
C ARG A 241 1.96 27.45 0.80
N ASP A 242 1.87 26.77 1.94
CA ASP A 242 0.84 26.96 2.96
C ASP A 242 -0.60 26.85 2.42
N LEU A 243 -0.80 26.01 1.40
CA LEU A 243 -2.12 25.70 0.85
C LEU A 243 -2.76 24.57 1.64
N SER A 244 -4.08 24.61 1.76
CA SER A 244 -4.86 23.59 2.47
C SER A 244 -4.73 22.21 1.82
N LEU A 245 -4.48 21.18 2.64
CA LEU A 245 -4.45 19.77 2.22
C LEU A 245 -5.78 19.04 2.46
N ARG A 246 -6.78 19.74 3.03
CA ARG A 246 -8.05 19.12 3.42
C ARG A 246 -8.77 18.54 2.21
N TYR A 247 -9.36 17.36 2.41
CA TYR A 247 -10.05 16.56 1.38
C TYR A 247 -9.13 15.94 0.30
N ILE A 248 -7.82 16.18 0.37
CA ILE A 248 -6.79 15.56 -0.49
C ILE A 248 -6.04 14.46 0.28
N VAL A 249 -5.82 14.73 1.55
CA VAL A 249 -5.14 13.85 2.52
C VAL A 249 -6.10 13.62 3.70
N PRO A 250 -6.12 12.43 4.33
CA PRO A 250 -6.91 12.20 5.54
C PRO A 250 -6.58 13.21 6.65
N GLU A 251 -7.58 13.74 7.34
CA GLU A 251 -7.39 14.77 8.39
C GLU A 251 -6.37 14.35 9.47
N PRO A 252 -6.37 13.10 10.00
CA PRO A 252 -5.37 12.67 10.98
C PRO A 252 -3.93 12.72 10.46
N VAL A 253 -3.73 12.54 9.14
CA VAL A 253 -2.41 12.67 8.50
C VAL A 253 -2.02 14.14 8.37
N ILE A 254 -2.97 15.03 8.09
CA ILE A 254 -2.73 16.48 8.03
C ILE A 254 -2.28 16.99 9.42
N GLU A 255 -2.99 16.59 10.47
CA GLU A 255 -2.65 16.91 11.86
C GLU A 255 -1.24 16.43 12.21
N TYR A 256 -0.91 15.18 11.87
CA TYR A 256 0.42 14.61 12.08
C TYR A 256 1.52 15.39 11.34
N ILE A 257 1.28 15.76 10.08
CA ILE A 257 2.20 16.57 9.27
C ILE A 257 2.46 17.94 9.93
N GLN A 258 1.41 18.57 10.46
CA GLN A 258 1.52 19.87 11.12
C GLN A 258 2.29 19.78 12.44
N GLN A 259 1.95 18.80 13.29
CA GLN A 259 2.60 18.59 14.59
C GLN A 259 4.10 18.29 14.45
N ASN A 260 4.49 17.56 13.40
CA ASN A 260 5.88 17.17 13.16
C ASN A 260 6.62 18.11 12.19
N ASN A 261 6.02 19.25 11.80
CA ASN A 261 6.62 20.22 10.87
C ASN A 261 7.14 19.61 9.56
N LEU A 262 6.44 18.61 9.02
CA LEU A 262 6.88 17.90 7.82
C LEU A 262 6.62 18.73 6.55
N TYR A 263 7.52 18.58 5.57
CA TYR A 263 7.41 19.14 4.20
C TYR A 263 7.37 20.67 4.11
N GLN A 264 8.07 21.37 5.01
CA GLN A 264 8.17 22.84 4.98
C GLN A 264 9.25 23.37 4.02
N GLU A 265 10.25 22.57 3.68
CA GLU A 265 11.39 22.93 2.82
C GLU A 265 11.21 22.63 1.34
#